data_AF-A3GGA3-F1
#
_entry.id   AF-A3GGA3-F1
#
_cell.length_a   1.000
_cell.length_b   1.000
_cell.length_c   1.000
_cell.angle_alpha   90.00
_cell.angle_beta   90.00
_cell.angle_gamma   90.00
#
_symmetry.space_group_name_H-M   'P 1'
#
loop_
_entity.id
_entity.type
_entity.pdbx_description
1 polymer ?
#
loop_
_entity_poly.entity_id
_entity_poly.type
_entity_poly.pdbx_seq_one_letter_code
_entity_poly.pdbx_strand_id
1 'polypeptide(L)'
;MSAPAYYELYRRSTVGATLTDALDTLISDEKIQPQLAMRILANFDRIISENLKLENNIAKSRLTFKGVLSTYNFCDDVWTFIIKNVLIKMSDVSANVDSEITVDKFKIVACNSKRAGDI
;
A
#
# COMPACT_ATOMS: atom_id res chain seq x y z
N MET A 1 -0.75 -16.57 21.07
CA MET A 1 -1.55 -15.41 20.64
C MET A 1 -0.82 -14.76 19.47
N SER A 2 -1.11 -15.14 18.22
CA SER A 2 -0.53 -14.44 17.08
C SER A 2 -1.33 -13.14 16.89
N ALA A 3 -0.63 -12.00 16.90
CA ALA A 3 -1.25 -10.74 16.48
C ALA A 3 -1.91 -10.94 15.10
N PRO A 4 -3.05 -10.27 14.81
CA PRO A 4 -3.61 -10.33 13.47
C PRO A 4 -2.53 -9.91 12.47
N ALA A 5 -2.25 -10.77 11.50
CA ALA A 5 -1.23 -10.51 10.49
C ALA A 5 -1.72 -9.37 9.59
N TYR A 6 -1.23 -8.16 9.83
CA TYR A 6 -1.42 -7.04 8.91
C TYR A 6 -0.55 -7.27 7.68
N TYR A 7 -1.04 -6.86 6.51
CA TYR A 7 -0.26 -7.00 5.28
C TYR A 7 0.98 -6.10 5.32
N GLU A 8 2.15 -6.68 5.04
CA GLU A 8 3.40 -5.94 4.85
C GLU A 8 3.47 -5.24 3.48
N LEU A 9 2.39 -5.29 2.68
CA LEU A 9 2.29 -4.71 1.34
C LEU A 9 2.73 -3.25 1.31
N TYR A 10 2.29 -2.47 2.31
CA TYR A 10 2.54 -1.04 2.38
C TYR A 10 3.99 -0.69 2.72
N ARG A 11 4.83 -1.64 3.15
CA ARG A 11 6.27 -1.39 3.32
C ARG A 11 6.97 -1.07 2.00
N ARG A 12 6.39 -1.49 0.87
CA ARG A 12 6.89 -1.17 -0.49
C ARG A 12 6.40 0.17 -1.03
N SER A 13 5.51 0.86 -0.30
CA SER A 13 5.14 2.24 -0.65
C SER A 13 6.31 3.18 -0.38
N THR A 14 6.29 4.39 -0.95
CA THR A 14 7.36 5.38 -0.72
C THR A 14 7.60 5.63 0.77
N VAL A 15 6.53 5.76 1.57
CA VAL A 15 6.65 5.99 3.02
C VAL A 15 7.20 4.77 3.77
N GLY A 16 6.85 3.56 3.33
CA GLY A 16 7.36 2.33 3.93
C GLY A 16 8.83 2.07 3.59
N ALA A 17 9.23 2.38 2.34
CA ALA A 17 10.60 2.24 1.87
C ALA A 17 11.52 3.23 2.61
N THR A 18 11.12 4.51 2.68
CA THR A 18 11.92 5.52 3.40
C THR A 18 12.00 5.24 4.91
N LEU A 19 10.96 4.67 5.52
CA LEU A 19 11.02 4.19 6.90
C LEU A 19 12.04 3.06 7.06
N THR A 20 12.05 2.10 6.14
CA THR A 20 13.00 0.98 6.17
C THR A 20 14.44 1.48 6.03
N ASP A 21 14.70 2.37 5.06
CA ASP A 21 16.01 2.98 4.85
C ASP A 21 16.50 3.76 6.08
N ALA A 22 15.60 4.49 6.76
CA ALA A 22 15.91 5.21 7.98
C ALA A 22 16.23 4.27 9.15
N LEU A 23 15.49 3.16 9.28
CA LEU A 23 15.75 2.14 10.30
C LEU A 23 17.09 1.45 10.05
N ASP A 24 17.42 1.11 8.79
CA ASP A 24 18.69 0.50 8.42
C ASP A 24 19.87 1.42 8.71
N THR A 25 19.71 2.73 8.52
CA THR A 25 20.71 3.73 8.92
C THR A 25 20.93 3.73 10.43
N LEU A 26 19.86 3.74 11.23
CA LEU A 26 19.96 3.70 12.69
C LEU A 26 20.56 2.39 13.23
N ILE A 27 20.34 1.28 12.54
CA ILE A 27 20.99 -0.01 12.86
C ILE A 27 22.48 0.07 12.54
N SER A 28 22.83 0.61 11.37
CA SER A 28 24.23 0.76 10.92
C SER A 28 25.03 1.67 11.86
N ASP A 29 24.39 2.71 12.40
CA ASP A 29 24.96 3.62 13.39
C ASP A 29 24.94 3.07 14.84
N GLU A 30 24.55 1.80 15.01
CA GLU A 30 24.41 1.09 16.29
C GLU A 30 23.48 1.80 17.31
N LYS A 31 22.56 2.65 16.82
CA LYS A 31 21.61 3.39 17.67
C LYS A 31 20.45 2.52 18.13
N ILE A 32 20.04 1.56 17.31
CA ILE A 32 18.94 0.63 17.60
C ILE A 32 19.33 -0.80 17.24
N GLN A 33 18.72 -1.77 17.93
CA GLN A 33 18.88 -3.18 17.59
C GLN A 33 17.91 -3.59 16.47
N PRO A 34 18.27 -4.56 15.61
CA PRO A 34 17.38 -5.05 14.54
C PRO A 34 16.02 -5.53 15.04
N GLN A 35 15.95 -6.13 16.23
CA GLN A 35 14.67 -6.57 16.80
C GLN A 35 13.71 -5.40 17.07
N LEU A 36 14.23 -4.22 17.41
CA LEU A 36 13.42 -3.02 17.60
C LEU A 36 12.88 -2.50 16.28
N ALA A 37 13.70 -2.47 15.22
CA ALA A 37 13.27 -2.07 13.89
C ALA A 37 12.11 -2.95 13.37
N MET A 38 12.19 -4.28 13.57
CA MET A 38 11.09 -5.19 13.23
C MET A 38 9.79 -4.88 13.99
N ARG A 39 9.87 -4.47 15.26
CA ARG A 39 8.70 -4.04 16.04
C ARG A 39 8.12 -2.72 15.54
N ILE A 40 8.97 -1.80 15.06
CA ILE A 40 8.53 -0.54 14.45
C ILE A 40 7.80 -0.84 13.14
N LEU A 41 8.34 -1.70 12.29
CA LEU A 41 7.72 -2.11 11.03
C LEU A 41 6.37 -2.81 11.26
N ALA A 42 6.28 -3.72 12.24
CA ALA A 42 5.01 -4.34 12.60
C ALA A 42 3.94 -3.32 13.07
N ASN A 43 4.36 -2.28 13.79
CA ASN A 43 3.46 -1.18 14.16
C ASN A 43 3.07 -0.32 12.95
N PHE A 44 4.00 -0.08 12.03
CA PHE A 44 3.71 0.61 10.78
C PHE A 44 2.64 -0.13 9.97
N ASP A 45 2.76 -1.45 9.81
CA ASP A 45 1.78 -2.25 9.04
C ASP A 45 0.38 -2.14 9.63
N ARG A 46 0.27 -2.15 10.96
CA ARG A 46 -1.00 -1.94 11.66
C ARG A 46 -1.56 -0.55 11.40
N ILE A 47 -0.77 0.49 11.65
CA ILE A 47 -1.20 1.89 11.61
C ILE A 47 -1.60 2.31 10.20
N ILE A 48 -0.83 1.91 9.18
CA ILE A 48 -1.14 2.28 7.79
C ILE A 48 -2.42 1.57 7.31
N SER A 49 -2.58 0.30 7.65
CA SER A 49 -3.78 -0.47 7.32
C SER A 49 -5.02 0.07 8.01
N GLU A 50 -4.90 0.58 9.23
CA GLU A 50 -6.00 1.24 9.95
C GLU A 50 -6.32 2.58 9.28
N ASN A 51 -5.35 3.46 9.08
CA ASN A 51 -5.58 4.81 8.54
C ASN A 51 -6.14 4.83 7.11
N LEU A 52 -5.78 3.85 6.27
CA LEU A 52 -6.27 3.76 4.90
C LEU A 52 -7.70 3.19 4.80
N LYS A 53 -8.30 2.72 5.90
CA LYS A 53 -9.71 2.31 5.91
C LYS A 53 -10.60 3.52 5.68
N LEU A 54 -11.67 3.29 4.93
CA LEU A 54 -12.66 4.29 4.58
C LEU A 54 -13.27 4.97 5.83
N GLU A 55 -13.42 4.22 6.92
CA GLU A 55 -13.93 4.69 8.22
C GLU A 55 -13.10 5.82 8.83
N ASN A 56 -11.77 5.81 8.61
CA ASN A 56 -10.87 6.81 9.19
C ASN A 56 -10.84 8.11 8.40
N ASN A 57 -11.55 8.19 7.27
CA ASN A 57 -11.84 9.44 6.54
C ASN A 57 -10.60 10.23 6.07
N ILE A 58 -9.42 9.58 6.06
CA ILE A 58 -8.15 10.16 5.57
C ILE A 58 -8.09 10.10 4.04
N ALA A 59 -8.54 8.98 3.45
CA ALA A 59 -8.52 8.76 2.01
C ALA A 59 -9.94 8.91 1.41
N LYS A 60 -10.37 10.17 1.21
CA LYS A 60 -11.69 10.48 0.62
C LYS A 60 -11.69 10.50 -0.91
N SER A 61 -10.53 10.68 -1.52
CA SER A 61 -10.42 10.85 -2.96
C SER A 61 -10.73 9.55 -3.69
N ARG A 62 -11.50 9.66 -4.77
CA ARG A 62 -11.85 8.51 -5.61
C ARG A 62 -10.99 8.51 -6.87
N LEU A 63 -10.42 7.35 -7.19
CA LEU A 63 -9.62 7.13 -8.37
C LEU A 63 -10.36 6.20 -9.33
N THR A 64 -10.51 6.61 -10.59
CA THR A 64 -11.06 5.80 -11.69
C THR A 64 -10.01 5.67 -12.77
N PHE A 65 -9.79 4.48 -13.32
CA PHE A 65 -8.79 4.28 -14.36
C PHE A 65 -9.34 3.44 -15.52
N LYS A 66 -8.80 3.67 -16.72
CA LYS A 66 -9.10 2.90 -17.94
C LYS A 66 -7.82 2.67 -18.72
N GLY A 67 -7.58 1.43 -19.16
CA GLY A 67 -6.40 1.08 -19.94
C GLY A 67 -6.49 -0.34 -20.50
N VAL A 68 -5.40 -0.81 -21.10
CA VAL A 68 -5.31 -2.16 -21.69
C VAL A 68 -4.63 -3.11 -20.71
N LEU A 69 -5.32 -4.17 -20.29
CA LEU A 69 -4.72 -5.19 -19.43
C LEU A 69 -3.63 -5.95 -20.20
N SER A 70 -2.39 -5.92 -19.71
CA SER A 70 -1.26 -6.62 -20.33
C SER A 70 -1.02 -8.00 -19.72
N THR A 71 -1.08 -8.13 -18.41
CA THR A 71 -0.97 -9.41 -17.71
C THR A 71 -1.66 -9.34 -16.35
N TYR A 72 -2.12 -10.48 -15.86
CA TYR A 72 -2.65 -10.63 -14.51
C TYR A 72 -2.13 -11.93 -13.88
N ASN A 73 -2.07 -11.98 -12.56
CA ASN A 73 -1.72 -13.16 -11.79
C ASN A 73 -2.49 -13.17 -10.47
N PHE A 74 -2.89 -14.35 -10.02
CA PHE A 74 -3.48 -14.57 -8.70
C PHE A 74 -2.77 -15.75 -8.04
N CYS A 75 -2.13 -15.50 -6.90
CA CYS A 75 -1.40 -16.48 -6.12
C CYS A 75 -1.40 -16.02 -4.66
N ASP A 76 -1.56 -16.95 -3.71
CA ASP A 76 -1.56 -16.70 -2.27
C ASP A 76 -2.51 -15.55 -1.84
N ASP A 77 -3.73 -15.53 -2.39
CA ASP A 77 -4.73 -14.48 -2.14
C ASP A 77 -4.29 -13.04 -2.51
N VAL A 78 -3.27 -12.92 -3.37
CA VAL A 78 -2.79 -11.65 -3.91
C VAL A 78 -3.03 -11.58 -5.40
N TRP A 79 -3.78 -10.56 -5.82
CA TRP A 79 -3.92 -10.18 -7.22
C TRP A 79 -2.81 -9.24 -7.64
N THR A 80 -2.21 -9.51 -8.80
CA THR A 80 -1.28 -8.59 -9.45
C THR A 80 -1.74 -8.33 -10.88
N PHE A 81 -1.90 -7.06 -11.26
CA PHE A 81 -2.24 -6.63 -12.61
C PHE A 81 -1.15 -5.71 -13.16
N ILE A 82 -0.87 -5.83 -14.45
CA ILE A 82 -0.09 -4.84 -15.20
C ILE A 82 -0.97 -4.34 -16.34
N ILE A 83 -1.29 -3.05 -16.30
CA ILE A 83 -2.13 -2.36 -17.27
C ILE A 83 -1.25 -1.38 -18.05
N LYS A 84 -1.44 -1.27 -19.36
CA LYS A 84 -0.73 -0.36 -20.25
C LYS A 84 -1.65 0.74 -20.76
N ASN A 85 -1.06 1.89 -21.11
CA ASN A 85 -1.75 3.05 -21.68
C ASN A 85 -2.97 3.45 -20.83
N VAL A 86 -2.72 3.75 -19.56
CA VAL A 86 -3.76 4.00 -18.57
C VAL A 86 -4.07 5.48 -18.48
N LEU A 87 -5.34 5.83 -18.62
CA LEU A 87 -5.89 7.12 -18.21
C LEU A 87 -6.44 7.00 -16.80
N ILE A 88 -5.87 7.75 -15.87
CA ILE A 88 -6.28 7.83 -14.47
C ILE A 88 -7.00 9.15 -14.27
N LYS A 89 -8.23 9.08 -13.76
CA LYS A 89 -9.04 10.22 -13.33
C LYS A 89 -9.12 10.22 -11.81
N MET A 90 -8.75 11.33 -11.20
CA MET A 90 -8.85 11.52 -9.76
C MET A 90 -9.87 12.63 -9.49
N SER A 91 -10.92 12.26 -8.76
CA SER A 91 -11.94 13.19 -8.27
C SER A 91 -11.70 13.38 -6.78
N ASP A 92 -11.23 14.57 -6.38
CA ASP A 92 -11.16 14.90 -4.97
C ASP A 92 -12.51 15.40 -4.47
N VAL A 93 -13.06 14.70 -3.48
CA VAL A 93 -14.38 14.98 -2.90
C VAL A 93 -14.39 16.33 -2.18
N SER A 94 -13.24 16.81 -1.72
CA SER A 94 -13.11 18.09 -1.02
C SER A 94 -12.89 19.30 -1.92
N ALA A 95 -12.26 19.14 -3.10
CA ALA A 95 -11.73 20.26 -3.85
C ALA A 95 -12.46 20.57 -5.18
N ASN A 96 -13.39 19.73 -5.65
CA ASN A 96 -14.03 19.89 -6.98
C ASN A 96 -13.00 20.08 -8.12
N VAL A 97 -11.82 19.49 -7.99
CA VAL A 97 -10.79 19.49 -9.03
C VAL A 97 -10.69 18.07 -9.58
N ASP A 98 -11.15 17.91 -10.82
CA ASP A 98 -10.90 16.70 -11.59
C ASP A 98 -9.51 16.81 -12.22
N SER A 99 -8.65 15.84 -11.92
CA SER A 99 -7.33 15.73 -12.55
C SER A 99 -7.25 14.46 -13.37
N GLU A 100 -6.68 14.58 -14.57
CA GLU A 100 -6.46 13.46 -15.49
C GLU A 100 -4.97 13.27 -15.72
N ILE A 101 -4.50 12.02 -15.57
CA ILE A 101 -3.10 11.65 -15.72
C ILE A 101 -3.02 10.45 -16.67
N THR A 102 -2.10 10.50 -17.63
CA THR A 102 -1.80 9.37 -18.51
C THR A 102 -0.52 8.67 -18.06
N VAL A 103 -0.53 7.33 -18.05
CA VAL A 103 0.58 6.50 -17.58
C VAL A 103 0.78 5.31 -18.53
N ASP A 104 2.00 5.11 -19.02
CA ASP A 104 2.30 4.02 -19.96
C ASP A 104 2.13 2.63 -19.35
N LYS A 105 2.48 2.50 -18.06
CA LYS A 105 2.43 1.23 -17.32
C LYS A 105 1.98 1.46 -15.89
N PHE A 106 0.89 0.80 -15.50
CA PHE A 106 0.32 0.84 -14.16
C PHE A 106 0.29 -0.57 -13.56
N LYS A 107 1.00 -0.77 -12.44
CA LYS A 107 1.04 -2.04 -11.71
C LYS A 107 0.14 -1.95 -10.49
N ILE A 108 -0.79 -2.88 -10.36
CA ILE A 108 -1.69 -3.00 -9.21
C ILE A 108 -1.33 -4.29 -8.46
N VAL A 109 -1.16 -4.19 -7.14
CA VAL A 109 -1.04 -5.33 -6.24
C VAL A 109 -2.13 -5.19 -5.18
N ALA A 110 -3.04 -6.14 -5.11
CA ALA A 110 -4.20 -6.10 -4.24
C ALA A 110 -4.28 -7.39 -3.41
N CYS A 111 -4.24 -7.24 -2.09
CA CYS A 111 -4.49 -8.33 -1.15
C CYS A 111 -5.98 -8.42 -0.83
N ASN A 112 -6.43 -9.60 -0.43
CA ASN A 112 -7.81 -9.81 0.02
C ASN A 112 -8.16 -8.88 1.20
N SER A 113 -9.33 -8.26 1.16
CA SER A 113 -9.81 -7.37 2.23
C SER A 113 -10.29 -8.13 3.47
N LYS A 114 -10.61 -9.42 3.33
CA LYS A 114 -10.86 -10.31 4.47
C LYS A 114 -9.57 -10.49 5.27
N ARG A 115 -9.69 -10.57 6.60
CA ARG A 115 -8.53 -10.85 7.46
C ARG A 115 -8.03 -12.27 7.18
N ALA A 116 -6.71 -12.46 7.21
CA ALA A 116 -6.12 -13.80 7.20
C ALA A 116 -6.72 -14.64 8.35
N GLY A 117 -7.58 -15.60 8.02
CA GLY A 117 -8.29 -16.46 8.97
C GLY A 117 -9.82 -16.41 8.92
N ASP A 118 -10.43 -15.45 8.23
CA ASP A 118 -11.88 -15.41 8.04
C ASP A 118 -12.27 -16.17 6.76
N ILE A 119 -12.84 -17.38 6.91
CA ILE A 119 -13.47 -18.17 5.83
C ILE A 119 -14.79 -17.50 5.43
#